data_AF-A0A7V4LZ95-F1
#
_entry.id   AF-A0A7V4LZ95-F1
#
_cell.length_a   1.000
_cell.length_b   1.000
_cell.length_c   1.000
_cell.angle_alpha   90.00
_cell.angle_beta   90.00
_cell.angle_gamma   90.00
#
_symmetry.space_group_name_H-M   'P 1'
#
loop_
_entity.id
_entity.type
_entity.pdbx_description
1 polymer ?
#
loop_
_entity_poly.entity_id
_entity_poly.type
_entity_poly.pdbx_seq_one_letter_code
_entity_poly.pdbx_strand_id
1 'polypeptide(L)'
;AFEHVRITYPNGPYAEQAAFHRARCIAALSRLHPRNEPTYREAIAAFAQFLRDFPDSRLAEEAEQTMAAMKEKLAAMAYERAVFYDRRGGNPRAAIIALSDFVRNFPSSEPALRASRRLEELKKSMEAHKE
;
A
#
# COMPACT_ATOMS: atom_id res chain seq x y z
N ALA A 1 -9.23 16.47 -17.45
CA ALA A 1 -8.45 16.82 -18.66
C ALA A 1 -7.51 15.69 -19.15
N PHE A 2 -7.05 14.75 -18.31
CA PHE A 2 -6.20 13.62 -18.77
C PHE A 2 -6.95 12.37 -19.28
N GLU A 3 -8.26 12.25 -19.00
CA GLU A 3 -9.06 11.07 -19.39
C GLU A 3 -9.21 10.93 -20.92
N HIS A 4 -9.29 12.04 -21.65
CA HIS A 4 -9.59 12.05 -23.09
C HIS A 4 -8.42 11.66 -23.99
N VAL A 5 -7.17 11.79 -23.53
CA VAL A 5 -5.98 11.46 -24.36
C VAL A 5 -5.88 9.95 -24.60
N ARG A 6 -6.45 9.13 -23.69
CA ARG A 6 -6.41 7.66 -23.78
C ARG A 6 -7.29 7.08 -24.89
N ILE A 7 -8.23 7.86 -25.43
CA ILE A 7 -9.21 7.38 -26.43
C ILE A 7 -8.73 7.66 -27.86
N THR A 8 -7.85 8.65 -28.06
CA THR A 8 -7.51 9.13 -29.41
C THR A 8 -6.26 8.49 -30.02
N TYR A 9 -5.31 7.99 -29.21
CA TYR A 9 -4.06 7.38 -29.69
C TYR A 9 -3.57 6.24 -28.79
N PRO A 10 -4.18 5.04 -28.87
CA PRO A 10 -3.87 3.93 -27.96
C PRO A 10 -2.43 3.40 -28.07
N ASN A 11 -1.74 3.58 -29.20
CA ASN A 11 -0.41 3.01 -29.47
C ASN A 11 0.66 4.07 -29.84
N GLY A 12 0.45 5.33 -29.48
CA GLY A 12 1.44 6.38 -29.73
C GLY A 12 2.56 6.40 -28.69
N PRO A 13 3.79 6.86 -29.01
CA PRO A 13 4.88 7.03 -28.03
C PRO A 13 4.51 7.95 -26.85
N TYR A 14 3.47 8.76 -27.00
CA TYR A 14 2.93 9.63 -25.96
C TYR A 14 1.98 8.93 -24.98
N ALA A 15 1.40 7.77 -25.33
CA ALA A 15 0.47 7.04 -24.46
C ALA A 15 1.18 6.49 -23.22
N GLU A 16 2.36 5.91 -23.41
CA GLU A 16 3.26 5.45 -22.34
C GLU A 16 3.63 6.60 -21.39
N GLN A 17 4.15 7.70 -21.95
CA GLN A 17 4.54 8.88 -21.17
C GLN A 17 3.34 9.48 -20.41
N ALA A 18 2.18 9.59 -21.05
CA ALA A 18 0.98 10.13 -20.40
C ALA A 18 0.51 9.23 -19.24
N ALA A 19 0.51 7.91 -19.42
CA ALA A 19 0.14 6.96 -18.37
C ALA A 19 1.10 7.04 -17.16
N PHE A 20 2.41 7.10 -17.43
CA PHE A 20 3.43 7.26 -16.40
C PHE A 20 3.29 8.59 -15.65
N HIS A 21 3.16 9.71 -16.37
CA HIS A 21 2.99 11.03 -15.76
C HIS A 21 1.72 11.13 -14.93
N ARG A 22 0.60 10.52 -15.38
CA ARG A 22 -0.63 10.41 -14.58
C ARG A 22 -0.36 9.71 -13.24
N ALA A 23 0.30 8.55 -13.26
CA ALA A 23 0.64 7.83 -12.04
C ALA A 23 1.56 8.66 -11.12
N ARG A 24 2.56 9.35 -11.68
CA ARG A 24 3.44 10.26 -10.94
C ARG A 24 2.70 11.44 -10.30
N CYS A 25 1.73 12.03 -10.98
CA CYS A 25 0.92 13.11 -10.39
C CYS A 25 0.13 12.62 -9.17
N ILE A 26 -0.52 11.45 -9.28
CA ILE A 26 -1.26 10.85 -8.15
C ILE A 26 -0.31 10.55 -6.98
N ALA A 27 0.89 10.04 -7.28
CA ALA A 27 1.93 9.79 -6.28
C ALA A 27 2.44 11.08 -5.60
N ALA A 28 2.60 12.17 -6.36
CA ALA A 28 2.95 13.48 -5.82
C ALA A 28 1.85 14.03 -4.90
N LEU A 29 0.58 13.92 -5.30
CA LEU A 29 -0.57 14.29 -4.46
C LEU A 29 -0.63 13.46 -3.17
N SER A 30 -0.32 12.17 -3.26
CA SER A 30 -0.26 11.27 -2.09
C SER A 30 0.79 11.72 -1.09
N ARG A 31 1.96 12.18 -1.56
CA ARG A 31 3.02 12.73 -0.71
C ARG A 31 2.64 14.03 -0.01
N LEU A 32 1.78 14.86 -0.62
CA LEU A 32 1.23 16.06 0.03
C LEU A 32 0.24 15.73 1.14
N HIS A 33 -0.42 14.56 1.06
CA HIS A 33 -1.37 14.07 2.06
C HIS A 33 -0.90 12.74 2.65
N PRO A 34 0.19 12.72 3.43
CA PRO A 34 0.91 11.50 3.82
C PRO A 34 0.13 10.55 4.75
N ARG A 35 -1.07 10.93 5.20
CA ARG A 35 -1.98 10.12 6.02
C ARG A 35 -3.20 9.59 5.26
N ASN A 36 -3.34 9.94 3.98
CA ASN A 36 -4.49 9.56 3.17
C ASN A 36 -4.23 8.21 2.50
N GLU A 37 -4.54 7.09 3.17
CA GLU A 37 -4.36 5.76 2.59
C GLU A 37 -5.00 5.55 1.19
N PRO A 38 -6.24 6.03 0.93
CA PRO A 38 -6.84 5.96 -0.39
C PRO A 38 -5.97 6.47 -1.54
N THR A 39 -5.27 7.61 -1.37
CA THR A 39 -4.45 8.18 -2.44
C THR A 39 -3.22 7.32 -2.74
N TYR A 40 -2.60 6.73 -1.71
CA TYR A 40 -1.53 5.75 -1.89
C TYR A 40 -2.02 4.50 -2.63
N ARG A 41 -3.21 3.98 -2.32
CA ARG A 41 -3.80 2.84 -3.04
C ARG A 41 -4.07 3.18 -4.51
N GLU A 42 -4.56 4.38 -4.77
CA GLU A 42 -4.79 4.87 -6.14
C GLU A 42 -3.47 5.00 -6.92
N ALA A 43 -2.42 5.56 -6.32
CA ALA A 43 -1.10 5.67 -6.93
C ALA A 43 -0.52 4.28 -7.26
N ILE A 44 -0.61 3.33 -6.33
CA ILE A 44 -0.16 1.94 -6.54
C ILE A 44 -0.94 1.29 -7.68
N ALA A 45 -2.26 1.47 -7.74
CA ALA A 45 -3.09 0.94 -8.82
C ALA A 45 -2.72 1.54 -10.18
N ALA A 46 -2.44 2.85 -10.24
CA ALA A 46 -2.03 3.54 -11.46
C ALA A 46 -0.66 3.05 -11.99
N PHE A 47 0.33 2.86 -11.11
CA PHE A 47 1.62 2.28 -11.51
C PHE A 47 1.49 0.81 -11.91
N ALA A 48 0.70 0.02 -11.17
CA ALA A 48 0.47 -1.37 -11.54
C ALA A 48 -0.23 -1.49 -12.90
N GLN A 49 -1.13 -0.57 -13.24
CA GLN A 49 -1.75 -0.50 -14.57
C GLN A 49 -0.71 -0.14 -15.63
N PHE A 50 0.12 0.88 -15.38
CA PHE A 50 1.21 1.26 -16.29
C PHE A 50 2.15 0.10 -16.60
N LEU A 51 2.58 -0.65 -15.59
CA LEU A 51 3.47 -1.80 -15.75
C LEU A 51 2.82 -2.98 -16.49
N ARG A 52 1.49 -3.13 -16.38
CA ARG A 52 0.75 -4.13 -17.17
C ARG A 52 0.61 -3.72 -18.64
N ASP A 53 0.36 -2.44 -18.88
CA ASP A 53 0.12 -1.91 -20.23
C ASP A 53 1.44 -1.74 -21.00
N PHE A 54 2.54 -1.43 -20.31
CA PHE A 54 3.84 -1.12 -20.88
C PHE A 54 5.00 -1.83 -20.14
N PRO A 55 5.05 -3.18 -20.16
CA PRO A 55 6.07 -3.95 -19.43
C PRO A 55 7.50 -3.68 -19.91
N ASP A 56 7.70 -3.43 -21.21
CA ASP A 56 9.03 -3.18 -21.81
C ASP A 56 9.40 -1.68 -21.84
N SER A 57 8.64 -0.84 -21.14
CA SER A 57 8.89 0.60 -21.07
C SER A 57 10.24 0.91 -20.41
N ARG A 58 10.94 1.93 -20.90
CA ARG A 58 12.13 2.48 -20.23
C ARG A 58 11.81 3.11 -18.87
N LEU A 59 10.54 3.44 -18.62
CA LEU A 59 10.03 4.01 -17.37
C LEU A 59 9.49 2.91 -16.43
N ALA A 60 9.47 1.64 -16.86
CA ALA A 60 8.98 0.54 -16.04
C ALA A 60 9.77 0.41 -14.74
N GLU A 61 11.10 0.51 -14.80
CA GLU A 61 11.93 0.45 -13.60
C GLU A 61 11.61 1.59 -12.61
N GLU A 62 11.48 2.84 -13.09
CA GLU A 62 11.10 3.98 -12.23
C GLU A 62 9.69 3.81 -11.64
N ALA A 63 8.75 3.26 -12.43
CA ALA A 63 7.40 2.95 -11.99
C ALA A 63 7.38 1.86 -10.91
N GLU A 64 8.18 0.80 -11.05
CA GLU A 64 8.33 -0.26 -10.05
C GLU A 64 8.90 0.28 -8.74
N GLN A 65 9.99 1.04 -8.81
CA GLN A 65 10.63 1.65 -7.64
C GLN A 65 9.65 2.61 -6.93
N THR A 66 8.95 3.45 -7.69
CA THR A 66 7.96 4.37 -7.11
C THR A 66 6.79 3.62 -6.49
N MET A 67 6.28 2.58 -7.16
CA MET A 67 5.21 1.73 -6.64
C MET A 67 5.63 1.03 -5.35
N ALA A 68 6.86 0.50 -5.27
CA ALA A 68 7.40 -0.14 -4.08
C ALA A 68 7.45 0.83 -2.90
N ALA A 69 7.99 2.03 -3.08
CA ALA A 69 8.03 3.06 -2.04
C ALA A 69 6.62 3.46 -1.55
N MET A 70 5.62 3.52 -2.45
CA MET A 70 4.23 3.79 -2.08
C MET A 70 3.63 2.64 -1.26
N LYS A 71 3.92 1.39 -1.63
CA LYS A 71 3.48 0.19 -0.87
C LYS A 71 4.10 0.16 0.52
N GLU A 72 5.38 0.47 0.64
CA GLU A 72 6.08 0.56 1.93
C GLU A 72 5.44 1.63 2.83
N LYS A 73 5.17 2.82 2.28
CA LYS A 73 4.51 3.88 3.06
C LYS A 73 3.11 3.49 3.50
N LEU A 74 2.35 2.83 2.63
CA LEU A 74 1.01 2.31 2.96
C LEU A 74 1.07 1.23 4.06
N ALA A 75 2.03 0.32 3.98
CA ALA A 75 2.27 -0.70 4.99
C ALA A 75 2.67 -0.07 6.34
N ALA A 76 3.56 0.94 6.34
CA ALA A 76 3.96 1.64 7.55
C ALA A 76 2.76 2.31 8.25
N MET A 77 1.87 2.97 7.52
CA MET A 77 0.65 3.56 8.09
C MET A 77 -0.28 2.50 8.69
N ALA A 78 -0.48 1.38 7.98
CA ALA A 78 -1.31 0.29 8.46
C ALA A 78 -0.73 -0.36 9.73
N TYR A 79 0.59 -0.52 9.79
CA TYR A 79 1.31 -1.03 10.95
C TYR A 79 1.23 -0.08 12.14
N GLU A 80 1.43 1.23 11.94
CA GLU A 80 1.28 2.25 12.99
C GLU A 80 -0.11 2.20 13.62
N ARG A 81 -1.16 2.06 12.80
CA ARG A 81 -2.53 1.88 13.28
C ARG A 81 -2.69 0.59 14.10
N ALA A 82 -2.14 -0.53 13.62
CA ALA A 82 -2.24 -1.80 14.34
C ALA A 82 -1.53 -1.74 15.71
N VAL A 83 -0.33 -1.17 15.75
CA VAL A 83 0.45 -0.97 16.98
C VAL A 83 -0.23 0.01 17.93
N PHE A 84 -0.94 1.01 17.41
CA PHE A 84 -1.71 1.93 18.25
C PHE A 84 -2.79 1.18 19.05
N TYR A 85 -3.52 0.24 18.44
CA TYR A 85 -4.50 -0.57 19.15
C TYR A 85 -3.88 -1.52 20.18
N ASP A 86 -2.70 -2.07 19.89
CA ASP A 86 -1.93 -2.89 20.82
C ASP A 86 -1.45 -2.06 22.04
N ARG A 87 -0.87 -0.88 21.81
CA ARG A 87 -0.36 -0.01 22.87
C ARG A 87 -1.43 0.62 23.75
N ARG A 88 -2.61 0.93 23.21
CA ARG A 88 -3.68 1.59 23.97
C ARG A 88 -4.25 0.71 25.08
N GLY A 89 -3.90 -0.58 25.14
CA GLY A 89 -4.06 -1.46 26.31
C GLY A 89 -5.50 -1.79 26.72
N GLY A 90 -6.50 -1.13 26.15
CA GLY A 90 -7.89 -1.26 26.59
C GLY A 90 -8.65 -2.44 25.99
N ASN A 91 -8.21 -3.01 24.86
CA ASN A 91 -8.92 -4.11 24.21
C ASN A 91 -7.99 -5.04 23.39
N PRO A 92 -7.57 -6.20 23.94
CA PRO A 92 -6.72 -7.14 23.22
C PRO A 92 -7.37 -7.72 21.96
N ARG A 93 -8.71 -7.82 21.90
CA ARG A 93 -9.41 -8.26 20.68
C ARG A 93 -9.24 -7.26 19.54
N ALA A 94 -9.29 -5.96 19.83
CA ALA A 94 -9.08 -4.92 18.82
C ALA A 94 -7.65 -4.95 18.27
N ALA A 95 -6.65 -5.18 19.13
CA ALA A 95 -5.26 -5.36 18.71
C ALA A 95 -5.09 -6.59 17.81
N ILE A 96 -5.70 -7.73 18.17
CA ILE A 96 -5.69 -8.96 17.35
C ILE A 96 -6.30 -8.71 15.96
N ILE A 97 -7.45 -8.04 15.89
CA ILE A 97 -8.10 -7.73 14.60
C ILE A 97 -7.18 -6.83 13.75
N ALA A 98 -6.67 -5.75 14.33
CA ALA A 98 -5.86 -4.79 13.58
C ALA A 98 -4.52 -5.39 13.09
N LEU A 99 -3.84 -6.18 13.93
CA LEU A 99 -2.61 -6.89 13.55
C LEU A 99 -2.89 -7.99 12.51
N SER A 100 -3.99 -8.73 12.65
CA SER A 100 -4.39 -9.75 11.68
C SER A 100 -4.70 -9.13 10.31
N ASP A 101 -5.39 -7.99 10.28
CA ASP A 101 -5.66 -7.26 9.04
C ASP A 101 -4.37 -6.72 8.40
N PHE A 102 -3.42 -6.24 9.21
CA PHE A 102 -2.14 -5.81 8.70
C PHE A 102 -1.36 -6.96 8.05
N VAL A 103 -1.20 -8.09 8.74
CA VAL A 103 -0.48 -9.28 8.23
C VAL A 103 -1.13 -9.82 6.96
N ARG A 104 -2.47 -9.83 6.89
CA ARG A 104 -3.22 -10.27 5.71
C ARG A 104 -3.00 -9.35 4.50
N ASN A 105 -2.99 -8.04 4.71
CA ASN A 105 -2.92 -7.06 3.62
C ASN A 105 -1.47 -6.76 3.18
N PHE A 106 -0.49 -6.94 4.06
CA PHE A 106 0.92 -6.62 3.81
C PHE A 106 1.88 -7.74 4.22
N PRO A 107 1.70 -8.99 3.77
CA PRO A 107 2.47 -10.14 4.25
C PRO A 107 3.97 -10.07 3.92
N SER A 108 4.34 -9.39 2.83
CA SER A 108 5.73 -9.24 2.37
C SER A 108 6.41 -7.96 2.87
N SER A 109 5.72 -7.16 3.69
CA SER A 109 6.30 -5.94 4.23
C SER A 109 7.28 -6.25 5.38
N GLU A 110 8.30 -5.41 5.57
CA GLU A 110 9.27 -5.57 6.67
C GLU A 110 8.61 -5.75 8.07
N PRO A 111 7.56 -4.98 8.45
CA PRO A 111 6.93 -5.14 9.76
C PRO A 111 6.05 -6.41 9.87
N ALA A 112 5.78 -7.12 8.78
CA ALA A 112 4.87 -8.27 8.77
C ALA A 112 5.29 -9.36 9.76
N LEU A 113 6.59 -9.71 9.78
CA LEU A 113 7.11 -10.71 10.71
C LEU A 113 6.89 -10.30 12.17
N ARG A 114 7.16 -9.03 12.49
CA ARG A 114 6.99 -8.50 13.84
C ARG A 114 5.51 -8.48 14.26
N ALA A 115 4.63 -8.07 13.34
CA ALA A 115 3.20 -8.07 13.58
C ALA A 115 2.66 -9.50 13.79
N SER A 116 3.13 -10.48 13.00
CA SER A 116 2.76 -11.89 13.13
C SER A 116 3.16 -12.46 14.49
N ARG A 117 4.40 -12.22 14.94
CA ARG A 117 4.84 -12.65 16.28
C ARG A 117 3.97 -12.06 17.39
N ARG A 118 3.71 -10.75 17.33
CA ARG A 118 2.88 -10.07 18.32
C ARG A 118 1.44 -10.60 18.33
N LEU A 119 0.89 -10.88 17.15
CA LEU A 119 -0.43 -11.47 17.00
C LEU A 119 -0.53 -12.85 17.67
N GLU A 120 0.49 -13.70 17.52
CA GLU A 120 0.54 -15.01 18.18
C GLU A 120 0.62 -14.90 19.71
N GLU A 121 1.43 -13.98 20.23
CA GLU A 121 1.53 -13.71 21.67
C GLU A 121 0.16 -13.30 22.27
N LEU A 122 -0.52 -12.36 21.61
CA LEU A 122 -1.83 -11.88 22.07
C LEU A 122 -2.90 -12.98 22.03
N LYS A 123 -2.88 -13.85 21.01
CA LYS A 123 -3.80 -14.99 20.92
C LYS A 123 -3.57 -16.00 22.05
N LYS A 124 -2.31 -16.37 22.31
CA LYS A 124 -1.96 -17.29 23.42
C LYS A 124 -2.37 -16.74 24.78
N SER A 125 -2.11 -15.46 25.04
CA SER A 125 -2.55 -14.81 26.29
C SER A 125 -4.07 -14.84 26.45
N MET A 126 -4.83 -14.61 25.38
CA MET A 126 -6.29 -14.68 25.40
C MET A 126 -6.84 -16.10 25.62
N GLU A 127 -6.13 -17.13 25.18
CA GLU A 127 -6.48 -18.54 25.43
C GLU A 127 -6.18 -18.94 26.88
N ALA A 128 -5.02 -18.55 27.41
CA ALA A 128 -4.64 -18.83 28.80
C ALA A 128 -5.57 -18.18 29.85
N HIS A 129 -6.23 -17.07 29.50
CA HIS A 129 -7.21 -16.42 30.37
C HIS A 129 -8.64 -17.00 30.28
N LYS A 130 -8.88 -17.97 29.38
CA LYS A 130 -10.18 -18.66 29.26
C LYS A 130 -10.26 -19.94 30.09
N GLU A 131 -9.12 -20.48 30.53
CA GLU A 131 -9.00 -21.62 31.46
C GLU A 131 -9.07 -21.14 32.91
#